data_AF-A0A1S3CQW1-F1
#
_entry.id   AF-A0A1S3CQW1-F1
#
_cell.length_a   1.000
_cell.length_b   1.000
_cell.length_c   1.000
_cell.angle_alpha   90.00
_cell.angle_beta   90.00
_cell.angle_gamma   90.00
#
_symmetry.space_group_name_H-M   'P 1'
#
loop_
_entity.id
_entity.type
_entity.pdbx_description
1 polymer ?
#
loop_
_entity_poly.entity_id
_entity_poly.type
_entity_poly.pdbx_seq_one_letter_code
_entity_poly.pdbx_strand_id
1 'polypeptide(L)'
;MDVADGRNFVVGDTVHTEVDGFRHQVDEIFLKVDRLEQNVNEIEQFYLTLKKKQPNGSKGSSIVKDKDKERHVPSIKKQQQEAARREAAAAKRMQELMRQFGTILRQISQHKWAWPFMQPVDVEGLGLHDYYEVIDKPMDFSTIKNQMEAKDGTGYKNVREICSDVRLVFKNAMKYNDERSDVHVMAKTLLAKFEEKWLQLLPKVTEEEKRREDEEAEALLDMQLAQEAAQAKMARDISNEIYEVDMQLEELRELVVQNCRKISTEEKRKLGAALTKLSPEDISKALEIVAENNPSFQATAEEVDLDIDAQSESTLWRLKFFVKDALEVHAKSSASTGGGNNQNHTNSNNINSNNKRKKRFVML
;
A
#
# COMPACT_ATOMS: atom_id res chain seq x y z
N MET A 1 19.55 76.86 -35.73
CA MET A 1 19.18 75.83 -36.72
C MET A 1 18.79 74.60 -35.94
N ASP A 2 17.53 74.21 -36.07
CA ASP A 2 16.96 72.92 -35.66
C ASP A 2 17.87 71.74 -36.01
N VAL A 3 17.80 70.64 -35.26
CA VAL A 3 17.01 69.43 -35.63
C VAL A 3 16.93 68.48 -34.42
N ALA A 4 15.74 67.94 -34.24
CA ALA A 4 15.32 66.99 -33.23
C ALA A 4 15.63 65.51 -33.57
N ASP A 5 15.46 64.70 -32.52
CA ASP A 5 14.78 63.40 -32.52
C ASP A 5 15.58 62.09 -32.57
N GLY A 6 15.09 61.11 -31.80
CA GLY A 6 15.59 59.73 -31.80
C GLY A 6 15.52 58.97 -30.48
N ARG A 7 14.47 59.11 -29.65
CA ARG A 7 14.17 58.10 -28.61
C ARG A 7 13.24 57.04 -29.18
N ASN A 8 13.75 55.83 -29.40
CA ASN A 8 12.94 54.67 -29.79
C ASN A 8 13.02 53.57 -28.73
N PHE A 9 11.88 53.37 -28.06
CA PHE A 9 11.24 52.11 -27.68
C PHE A 9 12.11 50.92 -27.18
N VAL A 10 12.08 50.67 -25.86
CA VAL A 10 12.29 49.34 -25.24
C VAL A 10 11.16 49.14 -24.21
N VAL A 11 9.97 48.78 -24.68
CA VAL A 11 8.82 48.40 -23.82
C VAL A 11 8.26 47.03 -24.22
N GLY A 12 8.68 46.48 -25.37
CA GLY A 12 8.17 45.21 -25.90
C GLY A 12 8.81 43.94 -25.32
N ASP A 13 10.10 43.97 -24.98
CA ASP A 13 10.83 42.77 -24.55
C ASP A 13 10.51 42.35 -23.10
N THR A 14 10.25 43.31 -22.21
CA THR A 14 10.00 43.05 -20.78
C THR A 14 8.66 42.34 -20.54
N VAL A 15 7.62 42.70 -21.30
CA VAL A 15 6.28 42.11 -21.16
C VAL A 15 6.26 40.66 -21.66
N HIS A 16 7.01 40.36 -22.72
CA HIS A 16 7.12 39.00 -23.25
C HIS A 16 7.85 38.06 -22.26
N THR A 17 8.89 38.57 -21.57
CA THR A 17 9.62 37.80 -20.55
C THR A 17 8.80 37.52 -19.30
N GLU A 18 7.93 38.45 -18.88
CA GLU A 18 7.05 38.24 -17.72
C GLU A 18 5.96 37.21 -18.01
N VAL A 19 5.28 37.30 -19.16
CA VAL A 19 4.26 36.34 -19.59
C VAL A 19 4.84 34.93 -19.79
N ASP A 20 6.06 34.85 -20.35
CA ASP A 20 6.78 33.59 -20.42
C ASP A 20 7.08 33.05 -19.01
N GLY A 21 7.46 33.89 -18.05
CA GLY A 21 7.65 33.52 -16.64
C GLY A 21 6.40 32.90 -16.01
N PHE A 22 5.24 33.55 -16.15
CA PHE A 22 3.95 33.01 -15.68
C PHE A 22 3.61 31.66 -16.32
N ARG A 23 3.86 31.51 -17.63
CA ARG A 23 3.60 30.24 -18.34
C ARG A 23 4.44 29.11 -17.77
N HIS A 24 5.72 29.33 -17.49
CA HIS A 24 6.58 28.31 -16.89
C HIS A 24 6.13 27.93 -15.47
N GLN A 25 5.68 28.90 -14.66
CA GLN A 25 5.14 28.63 -13.31
C GLN A 25 3.86 27.78 -13.36
N VAL A 26 2.94 28.09 -14.27
CA VAL A 26 1.72 27.29 -14.50
C VAL A 26 2.07 25.87 -14.93
N ASP A 27 3.02 25.72 -15.88
CA ASP A 27 3.47 24.40 -16.34
C ASP A 27 4.11 23.59 -15.20
N GLU A 28 4.87 24.22 -14.30
CA GLU A 28 5.45 23.55 -13.13
C GLU A 28 4.38 23.08 -12.15
N ILE A 29 3.39 23.91 -11.84
CA ILE A 29 2.25 23.55 -10.99
C ILE A 29 1.48 22.38 -11.62
N PHE A 30 1.25 22.42 -12.92
CA PHE A 30 0.55 21.34 -13.63
C PHE A 30 1.28 20.00 -13.49
N LEU A 31 2.60 19.99 -13.66
CA LEU A 31 3.42 18.80 -13.47
C LEU A 31 3.40 18.30 -12.02
N LYS A 32 3.30 19.19 -11.02
CA LYS A 32 3.13 18.81 -9.61
C LYS A 32 1.77 18.16 -9.36
N VAL A 33 0.69 18.75 -9.89
CA VAL A 33 -0.68 18.23 -9.76
C VAL A 33 -0.81 16.84 -10.40
N ASP A 34 -0.26 16.63 -11.61
CA ASP A 34 -0.29 15.32 -12.27
C ASP A 34 0.42 14.24 -11.43
N ARG A 35 1.55 14.58 -10.80
CA ARG A 35 2.26 13.65 -9.89
C ARG A 35 1.44 13.35 -8.64
N LEU A 36 0.81 14.36 -8.04
CA LEU A 36 -0.05 14.19 -6.87
C LEU A 36 -1.27 13.33 -7.18
N GLU A 37 -1.91 13.52 -8.35
CA GLU A 37 -3.02 12.69 -8.83
C GLU A 37 -2.61 11.20 -8.92
N GLN A 38 -1.41 10.92 -9.44
CA GLN A 38 -0.89 9.56 -9.49
C GLN A 38 -0.65 8.98 -8.08
N ASN A 39 -0.02 9.74 -7.18
CA ASN A 39 0.27 9.30 -5.81
C ASN A 39 -1.02 9.04 -5.00
N VAL A 40 -2.06 9.86 -5.17
CA VAL A 40 -3.37 9.65 -4.53
C VAL A 40 -4.01 8.35 -5.03
N ASN A 41 -3.97 8.08 -6.34
CA ASN A 41 -4.49 6.85 -6.91
C ASN A 41 -3.78 5.61 -6.36
N GLU A 42 -2.45 5.66 -6.15
CA GLU A 42 -1.69 4.55 -5.55
C GLU A 42 -2.14 4.25 -4.11
N ILE A 43 -2.37 5.28 -3.30
CA ILE A 43 -2.91 5.12 -1.94
C ILE A 43 -4.33 4.53 -1.98
N GLU A 44 -5.19 5.01 -2.88
CA GLU A 44 -6.55 4.51 -3.02
C GLU A 44 -6.56 3.01 -3.38
N GLN A 45 -5.72 2.59 -4.33
CA GLN A 45 -5.57 1.18 -4.70
C GLN A 45 -5.08 0.32 -3.53
N PHE A 46 -4.20 0.84 -2.70
CA PHE A 46 -3.76 0.15 -1.50
C PHE A 46 -4.94 -0.15 -0.54
N TYR A 47 -5.74 0.85 -0.21
CA TYR A 47 -6.89 0.67 0.72
C TYR A 47 -7.99 -0.21 0.12
N LEU A 48 -8.21 -0.15 -1.19
CA LEU A 48 -9.12 -1.05 -1.90
C LEU A 48 -8.63 -2.51 -1.84
N THR A 49 -7.32 -2.73 -1.93
CA THR A 49 -6.72 -4.06 -1.81
C THR A 49 -6.83 -4.60 -0.39
N LEU A 50 -6.69 -3.74 0.63
CA LEU A 50 -6.88 -4.13 2.04
C LEU A 50 -8.32 -4.57 2.33
N LYS A 51 -9.30 -3.80 1.86
CA LYS A 51 -10.73 -4.12 2.04
C LYS A 51 -11.12 -5.47 1.42
N LYS A 52 -10.47 -5.90 0.34
CA LYS A 52 -10.74 -7.19 -0.30
C LYS A 52 -10.15 -8.39 0.47
N LYS A 53 -9.17 -8.19 1.35
CA LYS A 53 -8.50 -9.25 2.13
C LYS A 53 -9.16 -9.54 3.48
N GLN A 54 -10.10 -8.72 3.94
CA GLN A 54 -10.92 -8.99 5.12
C GLN A 54 -12.21 -9.73 4.69
N PRO A 55 -12.39 -11.02 4.98
CA PRO A 55 -13.70 -11.65 4.85
C PRO A 55 -14.58 -11.20 6.03
N ASN A 56 -15.86 -10.94 5.75
CA ASN A 56 -16.90 -10.52 6.67
C ASN A 56 -16.76 -11.09 8.10
N GLY A 57 -16.53 -10.20 9.07
CA GLY A 57 -16.53 -10.51 10.49
C GLY A 57 -16.78 -9.26 11.34
N SER A 58 -18.06 -9.00 11.61
CA SER A 58 -18.60 -8.36 12.82
C SER A 58 -18.22 -6.91 13.17
N LYS A 59 -19.27 -6.07 13.14
CA LYS A 59 -19.36 -4.73 13.72
C LYS A 59 -18.86 -4.69 15.17
N GLY A 60 -18.01 -3.73 15.47
CA GLY A 60 -17.61 -3.36 16.83
C GLY A 60 -16.96 -1.99 16.84
N SER A 61 -17.78 -0.96 16.96
CA SER A 61 -17.36 0.43 17.20
C SER A 61 -16.64 0.53 18.54
N SER A 62 -15.43 1.11 18.55
CA SER A 62 -15.04 2.00 19.64
C SER A 62 -14.03 3.03 19.15
N ILE A 63 -14.54 4.26 19.06
CA ILE A 63 -13.82 5.53 19.18
C ILE A 63 -12.66 5.38 20.16
N VAL A 64 -11.42 5.49 19.68
CA VAL A 64 -10.26 5.78 20.52
C VAL A 64 -9.87 7.22 20.24
N LYS A 65 -10.05 8.01 21.29
CA LYS A 65 -9.65 9.40 21.39
C LYS A 65 -8.22 9.59 20.92
N ASP A 66 -8.11 10.56 20.03
CA ASP A 66 -6.97 11.43 19.82
C ASP A 66 -6.09 11.59 21.08
N LYS A 67 -4.93 10.97 21.02
CA LYS A 67 -3.72 11.40 21.71
C LYS A 67 -2.59 11.15 20.74
N ASP A 68 -2.18 12.21 20.06
CA ASP A 68 -0.87 12.39 19.47
C ASP A 68 0.23 11.84 20.39
N LYS A 69 0.56 10.59 20.17
CA LYS A 69 1.90 10.07 20.38
C LYS A 69 2.27 9.53 19.03
N GLU A 70 3.04 10.30 18.27
CA GLU A 70 3.87 9.76 17.19
C GLU A 70 4.68 8.59 17.77
N ARG A 71 4.13 7.38 17.66
CA ARG A 71 4.90 6.18 17.93
C ARG A 71 5.86 6.08 16.76
N HIS A 72 7.10 6.46 17.04
CA HIS A 72 8.20 6.36 16.11
C HIS A 72 8.21 4.96 15.49
N VAL A 73 7.89 4.87 14.19
CA VAL A 73 8.00 3.61 13.44
C VAL A 73 9.47 3.20 13.54
N PRO A 74 9.79 2.07 14.19
CA PRO A 74 11.18 1.65 14.35
C PRO A 74 11.82 1.50 12.97
N SER A 75 13.04 2.01 12.79
CA SER A 75 13.81 1.79 11.56
C SER A 75 13.81 0.31 11.18
N ILE A 76 13.78 -0.01 9.87
CA ILE A 76 13.81 -1.39 9.34
C ILE A 76 14.92 -2.23 10.01
N LYS A 77 16.08 -1.61 10.27
CA LYS A 77 17.20 -2.24 10.98
C LYS A 77 16.85 -2.67 12.41
N LYS A 78 16.07 -1.86 13.14
CA LYS A 78 15.61 -2.14 14.50
C LYS A 78 14.56 -3.25 14.52
N GLN A 79 13.67 -3.29 13.53
CA GLN A 79 12.68 -4.37 13.39
C GLN A 79 13.34 -5.73 13.09
N GLN A 80 14.32 -5.75 12.18
CA GLN A 80 15.09 -6.97 11.88
C GLN A 80 15.87 -7.48 13.10
N GLN A 81 16.48 -6.57 13.87
CA GLN A 81 17.20 -6.94 15.08
C GLN A 81 16.28 -7.55 16.15
N GLU A 82 15.08 -6.99 16.35
CA GLU A 82 14.11 -7.53 17.30
C GLU A 82 13.57 -8.90 16.85
N ALA A 83 13.31 -9.07 15.55
CA ALA A 83 12.92 -10.36 14.98
C ALA A 83 13.98 -11.45 15.22
N ALA A 84 15.24 -11.14 14.92
CA ALA A 84 16.36 -12.05 15.20
C ALA A 84 16.51 -12.37 16.69
N ARG A 85 16.25 -11.40 17.57
CA ARG A 85 16.27 -11.61 19.03
C ARG A 85 15.16 -12.55 19.50
N ARG A 86 13.95 -12.40 18.98
CA ARG A 86 12.82 -13.29 19.27
C ARG A 86 13.10 -14.72 18.78
N GLU A 87 13.60 -14.86 17.56
CA GLU A 87 13.97 -16.15 16.99
C GLU A 87 15.06 -16.84 17.82
N ALA A 88 16.12 -16.11 18.18
CA ALA A 88 17.19 -16.64 19.04
C ALA A 88 16.67 -17.06 20.43
N ALA A 89 15.70 -16.34 20.98
CA ALA A 89 15.08 -16.71 22.25
C ALA A 89 14.23 -17.99 22.11
N ALA A 90 13.48 -18.13 21.01
CA ALA A 90 12.67 -19.32 20.73
C ALA A 90 13.56 -20.55 20.51
N ALA A 91 14.65 -20.39 19.76
CA ALA A 91 15.65 -21.43 19.58
C ALA A 91 16.23 -21.90 20.92
N LYS A 92 16.60 -20.98 21.82
CA LYS A 92 17.11 -21.32 23.16
C LYS A 92 16.11 -22.11 24.01
N ARG A 93 14.83 -21.73 23.98
CA ARG A 93 13.77 -22.46 24.71
C ARG A 93 13.54 -23.85 24.14
N MET A 94 13.52 -23.99 22.81
CA MET A 94 13.42 -25.31 22.16
C MET A 94 14.63 -26.20 22.51
N GLN A 95 15.84 -25.65 22.49
CA GLN A 95 17.05 -26.38 22.90
C GLN A 95 16.98 -26.86 24.36
N GLU A 96 16.40 -26.06 25.26
CA GLU A 96 16.18 -26.48 26.65
C GLU A 96 15.15 -27.62 26.74
N LEU A 97 14.06 -27.58 25.97
CA LEU A 97 13.10 -28.69 25.89
C LEU A 97 13.75 -29.97 25.32
N MET A 98 14.59 -29.84 24.29
CA MET A 98 15.35 -30.96 23.73
C MET A 98 16.33 -31.56 24.73
N ARG A 99 16.99 -30.73 25.55
CA ARG A 99 17.86 -31.18 26.65
C ARG A 99 17.08 -31.93 27.73
N GLN A 100 15.90 -31.44 28.11
CA GLN A 100 15.00 -32.14 29.05
C GLN A 100 14.54 -33.48 28.46
N PHE A 101 14.16 -33.51 27.19
CA PHE A 101 13.80 -34.74 26.48
C PHE A 101 14.96 -35.73 26.44
N GLY A 102 16.19 -35.28 26.17
CA GLY A 102 17.39 -36.12 26.20
C GLY A 102 17.63 -36.78 27.56
N THR A 103 17.19 -36.16 28.65
CA THR A 103 17.21 -36.79 29.99
C THR A 103 16.17 -37.90 30.13
N ILE A 104 14.98 -37.72 29.57
CA ILE A 104 13.96 -38.78 29.50
C ILE A 104 14.50 -39.96 28.69
N LEU A 105 15.04 -39.69 27.49
CA LEU A 105 15.60 -40.73 26.63
C LEU A 105 16.71 -41.50 27.35
N ARG A 106 17.65 -40.82 28.00
CA ARG A 106 18.71 -41.46 28.80
C ARG A 106 18.14 -42.39 29.89
N GLN A 107 17.10 -41.98 30.60
CA GLN A 107 16.47 -42.82 31.63
C GLN A 107 15.82 -44.08 31.05
N ILE A 108 15.22 -43.97 29.87
CA ILE A 108 14.65 -45.12 29.16
C ILE A 108 15.75 -46.04 28.65
N SER A 109 16.79 -45.50 28.02
CA SER A 109 17.93 -46.26 27.47
C SER A 109 18.78 -46.95 28.55
N GLN A 110 18.75 -46.49 29.80
CA GLN A 110 19.43 -47.13 30.94
C GLN A 110 18.62 -48.25 31.60
N HIS A 111 17.37 -48.47 31.18
CA HIS A 111 16.57 -49.55 31.72
C HIS A 111 17.16 -50.92 31.34
N LYS A 112 17.09 -51.90 32.26
CA LYS A 112 17.62 -53.26 32.03
C LYS A 112 17.04 -53.99 30.80
N TRP A 113 15.91 -53.52 30.28
CA TRP A 113 15.24 -54.05 29.10
C TRP A 113 15.46 -53.21 27.84
N ALA A 114 16.30 -52.18 27.88
CA ALA A 114 16.53 -51.29 26.74
C ALA A 114 17.44 -51.90 25.68
N TRP A 115 18.22 -52.94 26.02
CA TRP A 115 19.30 -53.46 25.18
C TRP A 115 18.89 -53.82 23.73
N PRO A 116 17.70 -54.37 23.41
CA PRO A 116 17.33 -54.67 22.02
C PRO A 116 17.11 -53.43 21.16
N PHE A 117 16.88 -52.28 21.80
CA PHE A 117 16.50 -51.02 21.16
C PHE A 117 17.67 -50.05 21.05
N MET A 118 18.86 -50.45 21.50
CA MET A 118 20.04 -49.57 21.60
C MET A 118 20.73 -49.34 20.25
N GLN A 119 20.62 -50.29 19.32
CA GLN A 119 21.27 -50.27 18.01
C GLN A 119 20.24 -50.68 16.94
N PRO A 120 20.49 -50.38 15.65
CA PRO A 120 19.68 -50.93 14.57
C PRO A 120 19.56 -52.45 14.67
N VAL A 121 18.42 -53.00 14.25
CA VAL A 121 18.19 -54.44 14.26
C VAL A 121 19.18 -55.12 13.30
N ASP A 122 19.99 -56.04 13.82
CA ASP A 122 20.92 -56.87 13.05
C ASP A 122 20.15 -58.00 12.35
N VAL A 123 19.50 -57.66 11.24
CA VAL A 123 18.65 -58.60 10.49
C VAL A 123 19.43 -59.77 9.91
N GLU A 124 20.70 -59.58 9.55
CA GLU A 124 21.56 -60.65 9.02
C GLU A 124 21.99 -61.59 10.14
N GLY A 125 22.50 -61.06 11.26
CA GLY A 125 22.93 -61.86 12.41
C GLY A 125 21.80 -62.62 13.08
N LEU A 126 20.56 -62.11 13.00
CA LEU A 126 19.36 -62.76 13.54
C LEU A 126 18.59 -63.61 12.51
N GLY A 127 18.98 -63.61 11.23
CA GLY A 127 18.30 -64.37 10.18
C GLY A 127 16.89 -63.87 9.85
N LEU A 128 16.63 -62.57 9.98
CA LEU A 128 15.33 -61.94 9.80
C LEU A 128 15.14 -61.46 8.35
N HIS A 129 14.85 -62.39 7.45
CA HIS A 129 14.78 -62.11 6.00
C HIS A 129 13.60 -61.22 5.58
N ASP A 130 12.54 -61.14 6.40
CA ASP A 130 11.30 -60.39 6.13
C ASP A 130 11.24 -59.04 6.86
N TYR A 131 12.25 -58.67 7.63
CA TYR A 131 12.18 -57.51 8.53
C TYR A 131 11.84 -56.20 7.80
N TYR A 132 12.50 -55.94 6.67
CA TYR A 132 12.27 -54.73 5.86
C TYR A 132 11.01 -54.81 4.98
N GLU A 133 10.39 -55.99 4.85
CA GLU A 133 9.07 -56.13 4.23
C GLU A 133 7.96 -55.77 5.22
N VAL A 134 8.19 -56.04 6.51
CA VAL A 134 7.24 -55.77 7.60
C VAL A 134 7.44 -54.36 8.18
N ILE A 135 8.67 -53.86 8.30
CA ILE A 135 9.02 -52.60 8.96
C ILE A 135 9.49 -51.55 7.94
N ASP A 136 8.64 -50.54 7.73
CA ASP A 136 8.85 -49.50 6.71
C ASP A 136 9.98 -48.53 7.06
N LYS A 137 10.06 -48.11 8.33
CA LYS A 137 11.07 -47.16 8.83
C LYS A 137 11.71 -47.73 10.10
N PRO A 138 12.81 -48.50 9.98
CA PRO A 138 13.60 -48.95 11.13
C PRO A 138 14.04 -47.77 11.99
N MET A 139 14.09 -47.96 13.31
CA MET A 139 14.51 -46.93 14.25
C MET A 139 15.04 -47.56 15.54
N ASP A 140 16.01 -46.89 16.16
CA ASP A 140 16.66 -47.30 17.40
C ASP A 140 17.21 -46.09 18.18
N PHE A 141 17.63 -46.30 19.42
CA PHE A 141 18.10 -45.20 20.27
C PHE A 141 19.42 -44.58 19.83
N SER A 142 20.31 -45.31 19.16
CA SER A 142 21.55 -44.72 18.64
C SER A 142 21.27 -43.80 17.45
N THR A 143 20.37 -44.21 16.54
CA THR A 143 19.91 -43.36 15.44
C THR A 143 19.26 -42.08 15.96
N ILE A 144 18.35 -42.20 16.93
CA ILE A 144 17.72 -41.02 17.56
C ILE A 144 18.76 -40.11 18.20
N LYS A 145 19.71 -40.68 18.96
CA LYS A 145 20.76 -39.91 19.62
C LYS A 145 21.65 -39.17 18.61
N ASN A 146 22.08 -39.85 17.54
CA ASN A 146 22.89 -39.24 16.49
C ASN A 146 22.16 -38.09 15.82
N GLN A 147 20.86 -38.26 15.55
CA GLN A 147 20.02 -37.21 14.97
C GLN A 147 19.82 -36.02 15.91
N MET A 148 19.72 -36.25 17.23
CA MET A 148 19.67 -35.17 18.23
C MET A 148 20.97 -34.37 18.30
N GLU A 149 22.11 -35.00 18.01
CA GLU A 149 23.45 -34.39 18.09
C GLU A 149 23.96 -33.84 16.74
N ALA A 150 23.16 -34.00 15.67
CA ALA A 150 23.52 -33.59 14.32
C ALA A 150 23.72 -32.07 14.21
N LYS A 151 24.81 -31.67 13.55
CA LYS A 151 25.23 -30.25 13.38
C LYS A 151 25.11 -29.74 11.95
N ASP A 152 24.78 -30.62 11.01
CA ASP A 152 24.67 -30.35 9.57
C ASP A 152 23.27 -29.86 9.15
N GLY A 153 22.37 -29.63 10.11
CA GLY A 153 21.00 -29.21 9.87
C GLY A 153 20.03 -30.36 9.58
N THR A 154 20.49 -31.61 9.61
CA THR A 154 19.60 -32.78 9.52
C THR A 154 18.88 -33.07 10.84
N GLY A 155 19.38 -32.53 11.95
CA GLY A 155 18.84 -32.78 13.29
C GLY A 155 17.37 -32.39 13.48
N TYR A 156 16.77 -32.91 14.56
CA TYR A 156 15.38 -32.64 14.88
C TYR A 156 15.10 -31.14 15.07
N LYS A 157 13.92 -30.69 14.63
CA LYS A 157 13.50 -29.29 14.77
C LYS A 157 12.79 -29.02 16.08
N ASN A 158 12.13 -30.03 16.63
CA ASN A 158 11.38 -29.94 17.87
C ASN A 158 11.32 -31.29 18.59
N VAL A 159 10.92 -31.25 19.86
CA VAL A 159 10.82 -32.45 20.70
C VAL A 159 9.75 -33.45 20.25
N ARG A 160 8.72 -33.02 19.49
CA ARG A 160 7.67 -33.94 19.01
C ARG A 160 8.20 -34.88 17.93
N GLU A 161 9.14 -34.42 17.10
CA GLU A 161 9.82 -35.28 16.13
C GLU A 161 10.61 -36.38 16.84
N ILE A 162 11.38 -36.04 17.89
CA ILE A 162 12.10 -37.03 18.70
C ILE A 162 11.12 -38.02 19.34
N CYS A 163 10.02 -37.50 19.92
CA CYS A 163 8.97 -38.31 20.54
C CYS A 163 8.34 -39.30 19.54
N SER A 164 8.11 -38.87 18.30
CA SER A 164 7.62 -39.73 17.23
C SER A 164 8.57 -40.88 16.94
N ASP A 165 9.87 -40.61 16.83
CA ASP A 165 10.85 -41.66 16.53
C ASP A 165 11.08 -42.59 17.73
N VAL A 166 11.03 -42.11 18.99
CA VAL A 166 11.04 -43.00 20.17
C VAL A 166 9.82 -43.93 20.17
N ARG A 167 8.63 -43.42 19.84
CA ARG A 167 7.42 -44.27 19.71
C ARG A 167 7.58 -45.28 18.58
N LEU A 168 8.23 -44.89 17.49
CA LEU A 168 8.47 -45.75 16.33
C LEU A 168 9.34 -46.95 16.68
N VAL A 169 10.40 -46.77 17.49
CA VAL A 169 11.23 -47.88 18.02
C VAL A 169 10.36 -48.99 18.60
N PHE A 170 9.48 -48.62 19.54
CA PHE A 170 8.64 -49.58 20.24
C PHE A 170 7.50 -50.12 19.37
N LYS A 171 6.89 -49.27 18.52
CA LYS A 171 5.84 -49.68 17.60
C LYS A 171 6.37 -50.71 16.59
N ASN A 172 7.56 -50.51 16.04
CA ASN A 172 8.18 -51.46 15.13
C ASN A 172 8.46 -52.79 15.83
N ALA A 173 9.00 -52.75 17.04
CA ALA A 173 9.23 -53.96 17.83
C ALA A 173 7.93 -54.73 18.10
N MET A 174 6.86 -54.05 18.50
CA MET A 174 5.56 -54.69 18.73
C MET A 174 4.87 -55.16 17.44
N LYS A 175 5.12 -54.49 16.30
CA LYS A 175 4.59 -54.86 14.97
C LYS A 175 5.26 -56.14 14.45
N TYR A 176 6.58 -56.24 14.59
CA TYR A 176 7.35 -57.36 14.06
C TYR A 176 7.27 -58.60 14.95
N ASN A 177 7.25 -58.43 16.28
CA ASN A 177 7.33 -59.54 17.24
C ASN A 177 5.96 -59.93 17.80
N ASP A 178 5.73 -61.24 17.96
CA ASP A 178 4.53 -61.80 18.59
C ASP A 178 4.29 -61.23 20.00
N GLU A 179 3.03 -61.03 20.37
CA GLU A 179 2.65 -60.39 21.64
C GLU A 179 3.19 -61.10 22.90
N ARG A 180 3.48 -62.40 22.81
CA ARG A 180 4.02 -63.21 23.91
C ARG A 180 5.54 -63.23 23.96
N SER A 181 6.22 -62.73 22.93
CA SER A 181 7.67 -62.64 22.90
C SER A 181 8.22 -61.66 23.94
N ASP A 182 9.41 -61.94 24.46
CA ASP A 182 10.06 -61.04 25.42
C ASP A 182 10.26 -59.64 24.83
N VAL A 183 10.69 -59.52 23.57
CA VAL A 183 10.93 -58.23 22.90
C VAL A 183 9.65 -57.40 22.80
N HIS A 184 8.50 -58.02 22.50
CA HIS A 184 7.21 -57.31 22.49
C HIS A 184 6.85 -56.81 23.89
N VAL A 185 6.96 -57.66 24.92
CA VAL A 185 6.66 -57.29 26.32
C VAL A 185 7.59 -56.18 26.81
N MET A 186 8.88 -56.25 26.46
CA MET A 186 9.89 -55.23 26.77
C MET A 186 9.54 -53.90 26.10
N ALA A 187 9.19 -53.91 24.80
CA ALA A 187 8.80 -52.71 24.06
C ALA A 187 7.55 -52.05 24.65
N LYS A 188 6.49 -52.83 24.92
CA LYS A 188 5.25 -52.35 25.54
C LYS A 188 5.51 -51.72 26.91
N THR A 189 6.36 -52.36 27.72
CA THR A 189 6.71 -51.87 29.06
C THR A 189 7.48 -50.56 29.01
N LEU A 190 8.49 -50.47 28.13
CA LEU A 190 9.30 -49.27 27.99
C LEU A 190 8.55 -48.12 27.35
N LEU A 191 7.66 -48.39 26.40
CA LEU A 191 6.76 -47.40 25.83
C LEU A 191 5.87 -46.79 26.92
N ALA A 192 5.26 -47.60 27.79
CA ALA A 192 4.45 -47.10 28.89
C ALA A 192 5.25 -46.18 29.84
N LYS A 193 6.47 -46.58 30.21
CA LYS A 193 7.38 -45.74 31.01
C LYS A 193 7.80 -44.46 30.31
N PHE A 194 8.00 -44.52 28.99
CA PHE A 194 8.32 -43.34 28.18
C PHE A 194 7.14 -42.37 28.15
N GLU A 195 5.92 -42.84 27.90
CA GLU A 195 4.72 -41.99 27.87
C GLU A 195 4.47 -41.31 29.21
N GLU A 196 4.66 -42.02 30.33
CA GLU A 196 4.55 -41.44 31.68
C GLU A 196 5.50 -40.24 31.85
N LYS A 197 6.76 -40.37 31.42
CA LYS A 197 7.76 -39.30 31.48
C LYS A 197 7.48 -38.19 30.48
N TRP A 198 7.03 -38.54 29.28
CA TRP A 198 6.64 -37.59 28.25
C TRP A 198 5.49 -36.69 28.74
N LEU A 199 4.50 -37.24 29.43
CA LEU A 199 3.40 -36.48 30.02
C LEU A 199 3.87 -35.44 31.04
N GLN A 200 5.01 -35.63 31.69
CA GLN A 200 5.59 -34.63 32.60
C GLN A 200 6.23 -33.44 31.85
N LEU A 201 6.72 -33.67 30.62
CA LEU A 201 7.33 -32.64 29.78
C LEU A 201 6.31 -31.96 28.86
N LEU A 202 5.24 -32.67 28.47
CA LEU A 202 4.22 -32.22 27.53
C LEU A 202 3.60 -30.84 27.84
N PRO A 203 3.31 -30.48 29.11
CA PRO A 203 2.80 -29.13 29.42
C PRO A 203 3.76 -28.02 28.98
N LYS A 204 5.06 -28.18 29.23
CA LYS A 204 6.07 -27.19 28.83
C LYS A 204 6.22 -27.08 27.31
N VAL A 205 6.08 -28.21 26.61
CA VAL A 205 6.11 -28.24 25.14
C VAL A 205 4.92 -27.50 24.57
N THR A 206 3.73 -27.76 25.12
CA THR A 206 2.48 -27.11 24.69
C THR A 206 2.50 -25.61 25.00
N GLU A 207 3.02 -25.22 26.16
CA GLU A 207 3.22 -23.82 26.52
C GLU A 207 4.17 -23.11 25.54
N GLU A 208 5.30 -23.73 25.18
CA GLU A 208 6.25 -23.14 24.22
C GLU A 208 5.65 -23.03 22.82
N GLU A 209 4.85 -24.01 22.39
CA GLU A 209 4.14 -23.96 21.10
C GLU A 209 3.15 -22.80 21.07
N LYS A 210 2.29 -22.69 22.09
CA LYS A 210 1.35 -21.57 22.20
C LYS A 210 2.07 -20.22 22.22
N ARG A 211 3.16 -20.14 22.99
CA ARG A 211 3.96 -18.91 23.10
C ARG A 211 4.58 -18.51 21.77
N ARG A 212 4.98 -19.48 20.93
CA ARG A 212 5.43 -19.21 19.56
C ARG A 212 4.30 -18.70 18.66
N GLU A 213 3.12 -19.31 18.76
CA GLU A 213 1.93 -18.84 18.01
C GLU A 213 1.58 -17.40 18.40
N ASP A 214 1.59 -17.08 19.69
CA ASP A 214 1.33 -15.73 20.20
C ASP A 214 2.41 -14.72 19.71
N GLU A 215 3.70 -15.09 19.77
CA GLU A 215 4.80 -14.26 19.25
C GLU A 215 4.72 -14.03 17.73
N GLU A 216 4.33 -15.04 16.96
CA GLU A 216 4.15 -14.93 15.50
C GLU A 216 2.93 -14.06 15.15
N ALA A 217 1.83 -14.19 15.89
CA ALA A 217 0.65 -13.35 15.73
C ALA A 217 0.94 -11.88 16.07
N GLU A 218 1.67 -11.62 17.16
CA GLU A 218 2.12 -10.28 17.54
C GLU A 218 3.04 -9.68 16.47
N ALA A 219 3.99 -10.45 15.93
CA ALA A 219 4.86 -9.98 14.85
C ALA A 219 4.09 -9.64 13.57
N LEU A 220 3.06 -10.42 13.23
CA LEU A 220 2.19 -10.14 12.08
C LEU A 220 1.40 -8.85 12.26
N LEU A 221 0.88 -8.64 13.48
CA LEU A 221 0.15 -7.42 13.84
C LEU A 221 1.06 -6.19 13.80
N ASP A 222 2.27 -6.28 14.36
CA ASP A 222 3.28 -5.23 14.31
C ASP A 222 3.65 -4.85 12.87
N MET A 223 3.79 -5.84 12.00
CA MET A 223 4.07 -5.63 10.58
C MET A 223 2.91 -4.88 9.89
N GLN A 224 1.67 -5.26 10.17
CA GLN A 224 0.49 -4.58 9.63
C GLN A 224 0.40 -3.13 10.13
N LEU A 225 0.59 -2.90 11.43
CA LEU A 225 0.59 -1.56 12.01
C LEU A 225 1.71 -0.68 11.43
N ALA A 226 2.89 -1.24 11.18
CA ALA A 226 3.98 -0.51 10.55
C ALA A 226 3.66 -0.12 9.10
N GLN A 227 3.00 -1.01 8.34
CA GLN A 227 2.54 -0.72 6.99
C GLN A 227 1.47 0.38 6.97
N GLU A 228 0.47 0.29 7.85
CA GLU A 228 -0.58 1.30 7.99
C GLU A 228 0.00 2.65 8.40
N ALA A 229 0.96 2.68 9.33
CA ALA A 229 1.65 3.91 9.74
C ALA A 229 2.46 4.54 8.60
N ALA A 230 3.15 3.74 7.78
CA ALA A 230 3.90 4.22 6.62
C ALA A 230 2.97 4.87 5.58
N GLN A 231 1.77 4.32 5.39
CA GLN A 231 0.79 4.87 4.46
C GLN A 231 0.07 6.09 5.00
N ALA A 232 -0.26 6.10 6.29
CA ALA A 232 -0.78 7.29 6.95
C ALA A 232 0.23 8.44 6.89
N LYS A 233 1.54 8.15 6.93
CA LYS A 233 2.58 9.16 6.66
C LYS A 233 2.52 9.65 5.22
N MET A 234 2.51 8.76 4.23
CA MET A 234 2.43 9.14 2.82
C MET A 234 1.17 9.98 2.51
N ALA A 235 0.03 9.62 3.08
CA ALA A 235 -1.22 10.37 2.93
C ALA A 235 -1.11 11.79 3.52
N ARG A 236 -0.45 11.95 4.68
CA ARG A 236 -0.19 13.27 5.27
C ARG A 236 0.77 14.10 4.40
N ASP A 237 1.84 13.48 3.91
CA ASP A 237 2.82 14.16 3.05
C ASP A 237 2.14 14.68 1.77
N ILE A 238 1.30 13.87 1.12
CA ILE A 238 0.50 14.28 -0.05
C ILE A 238 -0.49 15.41 0.31
N SER A 239 -1.16 15.31 1.46
CA SER A 239 -2.09 16.37 1.90
C SER A 239 -1.38 17.70 2.09
N ASN A 240 -0.14 17.69 2.59
CA ASN A 240 0.68 18.90 2.73
C ASN A 240 1.09 19.43 1.36
N GLU A 241 1.54 18.58 0.44
CA GLU A 241 1.89 19.00 -0.93
C GLU A 241 0.69 19.59 -1.69
N ILE A 242 -0.51 19.05 -1.50
CA ILE A 242 -1.75 19.63 -2.07
C ILE A 242 -1.99 21.03 -1.51
N TYR A 243 -1.83 21.22 -0.20
CA TYR A 243 -1.99 22.53 0.43
C TYR A 243 -0.94 23.54 -0.08
N GLU A 244 0.31 23.11 -0.27
CA GLU A 244 1.36 23.97 -0.85
C GLU A 244 1.05 24.38 -2.28
N VAL A 245 0.53 23.47 -3.10
CA VAL A 245 0.11 23.77 -4.48
C VAL A 245 -1.08 24.74 -4.49
N ASP A 246 -2.05 24.57 -3.59
CA ASP A 246 -3.21 25.46 -3.45
C ASP A 246 -2.76 26.88 -3.09
N MET A 247 -1.83 27.02 -2.14
CA MET A 247 -1.23 28.30 -1.78
C MET A 247 -0.46 28.94 -2.95
N GLN A 248 0.29 28.16 -3.73
CA GLN A 248 1.00 28.65 -4.93
C GLN A 248 0.03 29.13 -6.01
N LEU A 249 -1.11 28.44 -6.19
CA LEU A 249 -2.13 28.84 -7.14
C LEU A 249 -2.79 30.16 -6.73
N GLU A 250 -3.09 30.36 -5.45
CA GLU A 250 -3.69 31.62 -4.99
C GLU A 250 -2.69 32.79 -5.12
N GLU A 251 -1.42 32.60 -4.78
CA GLU A 251 -0.37 33.62 -4.98
C GLU A 251 -0.22 33.99 -6.47
N LEU A 252 -0.20 32.99 -7.35
CA LEU A 252 -0.10 33.22 -8.79
C LEU A 252 -1.34 33.97 -9.31
N ARG A 253 -2.52 33.61 -8.83
CA ARG A 253 -3.79 34.26 -9.17
C ARG A 253 -3.78 35.73 -8.75
N GLU A 254 -3.36 36.04 -7.52
CA GLU A 254 -3.21 37.41 -7.04
C GLU A 254 -2.20 38.20 -7.91
N LEU A 255 -1.05 37.61 -8.23
CA LEU A 255 -0.03 38.25 -9.03
C LEU A 255 -0.52 38.54 -10.47
N VAL A 256 -1.26 37.62 -11.09
CA VAL A 256 -1.89 37.83 -12.40
C VAL A 256 -2.93 38.95 -12.32
N VAL A 257 -3.76 38.99 -11.28
CA VAL A 257 -4.76 40.05 -11.09
C VAL A 257 -4.08 41.42 -10.91
N GLN A 258 -2.97 41.50 -10.18
CA GLN A 258 -2.20 42.74 -10.00
C GLN A 258 -1.54 43.24 -11.29
N ASN A 259 -1.07 42.33 -12.15
CA ASN A 259 -0.40 42.68 -13.41
C ASN A 259 -1.39 42.91 -14.58
N CYS A 260 -2.67 42.56 -14.42
CA CYS A 260 -3.69 42.85 -15.42
C CYS A 260 -3.94 44.35 -15.55
N ARG A 261 -3.81 44.89 -16.78
CA ARG A 261 -4.26 46.25 -17.06
C ARG A 261 -5.77 46.37 -16.89
N LYS A 262 -6.25 47.57 -16.55
CA LYS A 262 -7.69 47.85 -16.53
C LYS A 262 -8.31 47.69 -17.93
N ILE A 263 -9.51 47.14 -17.98
CA ILE A 263 -10.31 47.08 -19.19
C ILE A 263 -10.81 48.49 -19.53
N SER A 264 -10.60 48.94 -20.76
CA SER A 264 -11.06 50.26 -21.18
C SER A 264 -12.58 50.30 -21.34
N THR A 265 -13.17 51.49 -21.24
CA THR A 265 -14.62 51.70 -21.44
C THR A 265 -15.10 51.17 -22.80
N GLU A 266 -14.29 51.35 -23.85
CA GLU A 266 -14.60 50.83 -25.17
C GLU A 266 -14.57 49.28 -25.23
N GLU A 267 -13.68 48.65 -24.48
CA GLU A 267 -13.64 47.19 -24.36
C GLU A 267 -14.80 46.64 -23.56
N LYS A 268 -15.23 47.32 -22.49
CA LYS A 268 -16.45 46.99 -21.74
C LYS A 268 -17.69 47.08 -22.62
N ARG A 269 -17.80 48.15 -23.42
CA ARG A 269 -18.89 48.32 -24.39
C ARG A 269 -18.93 47.20 -25.43
N LYS A 270 -17.78 46.82 -25.98
CA LYS A 270 -17.66 45.70 -26.92
C LYS A 270 -18.02 44.37 -26.27
N LEU A 271 -17.62 44.15 -25.02
CA LEU A 271 -17.97 42.96 -24.25
C LEU A 271 -19.48 42.84 -24.06
N GLY A 272 -20.15 43.90 -23.60
CA GLY A 272 -21.61 43.94 -23.47
C GLY A 272 -22.33 43.62 -24.78
N ALA A 273 -21.87 44.21 -25.90
CA ALA A 273 -22.42 43.93 -27.23
C ALA A 273 -22.10 42.52 -27.77
N ALA A 274 -21.09 41.86 -27.22
CA ALA A 274 -20.72 40.49 -27.60
C ALA A 274 -21.49 39.44 -26.78
N LEU A 275 -21.82 39.74 -25.52
CA LEU A 275 -22.67 38.89 -24.67
C LEU A 275 -24.06 38.66 -25.28
N THR A 276 -24.65 39.68 -25.91
CA THR A 276 -25.96 39.56 -26.59
C THR A 276 -25.95 38.66 -27.82
N LYS A 277 -24.77 38.25 -28.30
CA LYS A 277 -24.58 37.41 -29.48
C LYS A 277 -24.28 35.95 -29.13
N LEU A 278 -24.17 35.63 -27.84
CA LEU A 278 -23.90 34.27 -27.38
C LEU A 278 -25.14 33.39 -27.48
N SER A 279 -24.90 32.07 -27.53
CA SER A 279 -25.94 31.06 -27.40
C SER A 279 -26.51 31.05 -25.97
N PRO A 280 -27.73 30.56 -25.75
CA PRO A 280 -28.30 30.42 -24.40
C PRO A 280 -27.38 29.65 -23.44
N GLU A 281 -26.76 28.56 -23.89
CA GLU A 281 -25.85 27.73 -23.08
C GLU A 281 -24.55 28.47 -22.73
N ASP A 282 -24.02 29.30 -23.62
CA ASP A 282 -22.79 30.06 -23.35
C ASP A 282 -23.08 31.34 -22.55
N ILE A 283 -24.29 31.91 -22.65
CA ILE A 283 -24.76 32.97 -21.76
C ILE A 283 -24.83 32.45 -20.32
N SER A 284 -25.42 31.28 -20.08
CA SER A 284 -25.48 30.70 -18.73
C SER A 284 -24.09 30.54 -18.11
N LYS A 285 -23.13 30.01 -18.88
CA LYS A 285 -21.73 29.90 -18.42
C LYS A 285 -21.06 31.26 -18.17
N ALA A 286 -21.34 32.26 -19.01
CA ALA A 286 -20.83 33.61 -18.79
C ALA A 286 -21.40 34.21 -17.49
N LEU A 287 -22.67 33.98 -17.19
CA LEU A 287 -23.30 34.41 -15.94
C LEU A 287 -22.78 33.65 -14.71
N GLU A 288 -22.42 32.36 -14.86
CA GLU A 288 -21.72 31.59 -13.83
C GLU A 288 -20.36 32.23 -13.47
N ILE A 289 -19.58 32.69 -14.46
CA ILE A 289 -18.30 33.40 -14.23
C ILE A 289 -18.51 34.66 -13.36
N VAL A 290 -19.64 35.36 -13.54
CA VAL A 290 -20.00 36.52 -12.70
C VAL A 290 -20.35 36.09 -11.29
N ALA A 291 -21.18 35.04 -11.15
CA ALA A 291 -21.62 34.53 -9.85
C ALA A 291 -20.46 34.02 -8.98
N GLU A 292 -19.42 33.45 -9.58
CA GLU A 292 -18.23 32.93 -8.86
C GLU A 292 -17.51 34.00 -8.03
N ASN A 293 -17.47 35.25 -8.50
CA ASN A 293 -16.86 36.38 -7.78
C ASN A 293 -17.91 37.31 -7.14
N ASN A 294 -19.20 37.00 -7.27
CA ASN A 294 -20.30 37.78 -6.72
C ASN A 294 -21.40 36.85 -6.16
N PRO A 295 -21.27 36.40 -4.89
CA PRO A 295 -22.19 35.42 -4.30
C PRO A 295 -23.65 35.87 -4.19
N SER A 296 -23.94 37.18 -4.27
CA SER A 296 -25.29 37.72 -4.26
C SER A 296 -25.93 37.81 -5.65
N PHE A 297 -25.18 37.48 -6.71
CA PHE A 297 -25.67 37.50 -8.08
C PHE A 297 -26.47 36.21 -8.41
N GLN A 298 -27.71 36.38 -8.88
CA GLN A 298 -28.57 35.25 -9.24
C GLN A 298 -28.49 34.96 -10.74
N ALA A 299 -27.51 34.14 -11.14
CA ALA A 299 -27.27 33.79 -12.55
C ALA A 299 -28.41 32.99 -13.21
N THR A 300 -29.31 32.38 -12.44
CA THR A 300 -30.39 31.49 -12.93
C THR A 300 -31.78 32.15 -12.95
N ALA A 301 -31.87 33.46 -12.68
CA ALA A 301 -33.14 34.17 -12.73
C ALA A 301 -33.65 34.29 -14.19
N GLU A 302 -34.97 34.43 -14.35
CA GLU A 302 -35.62 34.55 -15.67
C GLU A 302 -35.26 35.87 -16.38
N GLU A 303 -34.93 36.90 -15.60
CA GLU A 303 -34.38 38.17 -16.05
C GLU A 303 -33.17 38.51 -15.17
N VAL A 304 -32.01 38.72 -15.79
CA VAL A 304 -30.74 39.00 -15.10
C VAL A 304 -30.19 40.32 -15.62
N ASP A 305 -30.07 41.31 -14.73
CA ASP A 305 -29.42 42.58 -15.02
C ASP A 305 -27.93 42.50 -14.64
N LEU A 306 -27.06 42.74 -15.62
CA LEU A 306 -25.61 42.65 -15.45
C LEU A 306 -24.98 44.02 -15.69
N ASP A 307 -24.61 44.69 -14.60
CA ASP A 307 -23.82 45.92 -14.66
C ASP A 307 -22.34 45.59 -14.92
N ILE A 308 -21.90 45.79 -16.17
CA ILE A 308 -20.51 45.57 -16.61
C ILE A 308 -19.53 46.55 -15.93
N ASP A 309 -19.97 47.73 -15.51
CA ASP A 309 -19.10 48.72 -14.90
C ASP A 309 -18.83 48.45 -13.42
N ALA A 310 -19.75 47.76 -12.74
CA ALA A 310 -19.61 47.35 -11.34
C ALA A 310 -18.80 46.04 -11.13
N GLN A 311 -18.46 45.31 -12.19
CA GLN A 311 -17.70 44.06 -12.07
C GLN A 311 -16.22 44.28 -11.80
N SER A 312 -15.58 43.33 -11.10
CA SER A 312 -14.13 43.34 -10.89
C SER A 312 -13.37 43.17 -12.21
N GLU A 313 -12.17 43.75 -12.28
CA GLU A 313 -11.30 43.65 -13.47
C GLU A 313 -11.01 42.18 -13.85
N SER A 314 -10.82 41.30 -12.85
CA SER A 314 -10.61 39.86 -13.08
C SER A 314 -11.82 39.19 -13.73
N THR A 315 -13.04 39.48 -13.26
CA THR A 315 -14.28 38.97 -13.86
C THR A 315 -14.46 39.50 -15.28
N LEU A 316 -14.16 40.78 -15.52
CA LEU A 316 -14.26 41.39 -16.86
C LEU A 316 -13.30 40.78 -17.87
N TRP A 317 -12.06 40.49 -17.47
CA TRP A 317 -11.10 39.81 -18.32
C TRP A 317 -11.49 38.36 -18.59
N ARG A 318 -11.93 37.61 -17.57
CA ARG A 318 -12.44 36.22 -17.73
C ARG A 318 -13.63 36.19 -18.70
N LEU A 319 -14.61 37.06 -18.50
CA LEU A 319 -15.76 37.22 -19.41
C LEU A 319 -15.31 37.54 -20.83
N LYS A 320 -14.37 38.47 -21.00
CA LYS A 320 -13.90 38.88 -22.33
C LYS A 320 -13.23 37.74 -23.11
N PHE A 321 -12.36 36.96 -22.45
CA PHE A 321 -11.73 35.80 -23.10
C PHE A 321 -12.74 34.70 -23.38
N PHE A 322 -13.62 34.40 -22.43
CA PHE A 322 -14.69 33.42 -22.61
C PHE A 322 -15.60 33.77 -23.79
N VAL A 323 -16.13 34.99 -23.84
CA VAL A 323 -17.02 35.48 -24.89
C VAL A 323 -16.32 35.44 -26.25
N LYS A 324 -15.05 35.83 -26.30
CA LYS A 324 -14.25 35.74 -27.53
C LYS A 324 -14.14 34.30 -28.04
N ASP A 325 -13.75 33.37 -27.17
CA ASP A 325 -13.57 31.95 -27.54
C ASP A 325 -14.90 31.30 -27.96
N ALA A 326 -15.99 31.58 -27.23
CA ALA A 326 -17.32 31.07 -27.56
C ALA A 326 -17.76 31.54 -28.96
N LEU A 327 -17.60 32.84 -29.26
CA LEU A 327 -17.95 33.39 -30.57
C LEU A 327 -17.05 32.85 -31.70
N GLU A 328 -15.77 32.58 -31.45
CA GLU A 328 -14.88 31.95 -32.42
C GLU A 328 -15.27 30.49 -32.73
N VAL A 329 -15.75 29.74 -31.73
CA VAL A 329 -16.27 28.38 -31.91
C VAL A 329 -17.55 28.38 -32.73
N HIS A 330 -18.47 29.34 -32.50
CA HIS A 330 -19.68 29.51 -33.30
C HIS A 330 -19.36 29.94 -34.74
N ALA A 331 -18.36 30.80 -34.94
CA ALA A 331 -17.92 31.22 -36.28
C ALA A 331 -17.27 30.07 -37.09
N LYS A 332 -16.52 29.17 -36.43
CA LYS A 332 -15.95 27.97 -37.07
C LYS A 332 -17.00 26.90 -37.35
N SER A 333 -18.00 26.76 -36.49
CA SER A 333 -19.09 25.79 -36.66
C SER A 333 -20.03 26.19 -37.80
N SER A 334 -20.33 27.48 -37.93
CA SER A 334 -21.14 28.04 -39.02
C SER A 334 -20.44 28.07 -40.38
N ALA A 335 -19.10 28.11 -40.41
CA ALA A 335 -18.31 28.01 -41.65
C ALA A 335 -18.16 26.58 -42.20
N SER A 336 -18.46 25.54 -41.40
CA SER A 336 -18.31 24.12 -41.83
C SER A 336 -19.57 23.49 -42.44
N THR A 337 -20.71 24.20 -42.44
CA THR A 337 -22.01 23.66 -42.89
C THR A 337 -22.22 23.73 -44.41
N GLY A 338 -21.15 23.54 -45.20
CA GLY A 338 -21.17 23.61 -46.65
C GLY A 338 -20.24 22.58 -47.30
N GLY A 339 -20.55 21.29 -47.15
CA GLY A 339 -19.84 20.21 -47.86
C GLY A 339 -20.19 18.83 -47.31
N GLY A 340 -20.84 18.01 -48.14
CA GLY A 340 -21.44 16.73 -47.76
C GLY A 340 -20.47 15.62 -47.33
N ASN A 341 -21.02 14.74 -46.50
CA ASN A 341 -20.46 13.51 -45.93
C ASN A 341 -19.69 12.60 -46.92
N ASN A 342 -18.53 12.10 -46.47
CA ASN A 342 -18.36 10.64 -46.31
C ASN A 342 -17.22 10.32 -45.32
N GLN A 343 -17.54 9.51 -44.31
CA GLN A 343 -16.60 8.98 -43.32
C GLN A 343 -15.74 7.87 -43.93
N ASN A 344 -14.46 7.82 -43.57
CA ASN A 344 -13.87 6.58 -43.08
C ASN A 344 -12.65 6.82 -42.18
N HIS A 345 -12.61 6.01 -41.12
CA HIS A 345 -11.77 6.01 -39.93
C HIS A 345 -10.25 6.10 -40.12
N THR A 346 -9.58 6.86 -39.25
CA THR A 346 -8.45 6.37 -38.43
C THR A 346 -8.19 7.26 -37.20
N ASN A 347 -8.33 6.65 -36.03
CA ASN A 347 -7.53 6.77 -34.80
C ASN A 347 -7.00 8.17 -34.36
N SER A 348 -7.69 8.83 -33.41
CA SER A 348 -7.15 10.00 -32.69
C SER A 348 -7.69 10.09 -31.26
N ASN A 349 -7.37 9.10 -30.42
CA ASN A 349 -7.80 9.06 -29.02
C ASN A 349 -6.74 9.56 -28.01
N ASN A 350 -5.59 10.08 -28.45
CA ASN A 350 -4.53 10.51 -27.53
C ASN A 350 -4.22 12.02 -27.52
N ILE A 351 -4.86 12.81 -28.40
CA ILE A 351 -4.65 14.27 -28.48
C ILE A 351 -5.76 15.06 -27.73
N ASN A 352 -6.89 14.40 -27.44
CA ASN A 352 -8.09 15.08 -26.92
C ASN A 352 -8.05 15.34 -25.40
N SER A 353 -7.23 14.61 -24.65
CA SER A 353 -7.08 14.75 -23.20
C SER A 353 -6.24 15.99 -22.82
N ASN A 354 -5.17 16.26 -23.58
CA ASN A 354 -4.33 17.45 -23.39
C ASN A 354 -5.05 18.75 -23.76
N ASN A 355 -5.93 18.72 -24.77
CA ASN A 355 -6.73 19.89 -25.15
C ASN A 355 -7.92 20.17 -24.22
N LYS A 356 -8.49 19.15 -23.55
CA LYS A 356 -9.50 19.37 -22.51
C LYS A 356 -8.91 19.93 -21.22
N ARG A 357 -7.70 19.51 -20.83
CA ARG A 357 -7.02 20.01 -19.62
C ARG A 357 -6.45 21.42 -19.81
N LYS A 358 -5.89 21.77 -20.98
CA LYS A 358 -5.51 23.16 -21.31
C LYS A 358 -6.68 24.15 -21.31
N LYS A 359 -7.88 23.71 -21.68
CA LYS A 359 -9.10 24.55 -21.67
C LYS A 359 -9.60 24.90 -20.26
N ARG A 360 -9.26 24.12 -19.23
CA ARG A 360 -9.65 24.43 -17.84
C ARG A 360 -8.90 25.62 -17.26
N PHE A 361 -7.68 25.91 -17.72
CA PHE A 361 -6.88 27.01 -17.18
C PHE A 361 -7.22 28.38 -17.81
N VAL A 362 -7.95 28.42 -18.93
CA VAL A 362 -8.54 29.68 -19.44
C VAL A 362 -9.72 30.14 -18.57
N MET A 363 -10.19 29.28 -17.65
CA MET A 363 -11.26 29.57 -16.70
C MET A 363 -10.78 29.76 -15.25
N LEU A 364 -9.48 29.83 -14.95
CA LEU A 364 -8.97 30.37 -13.68
C LEU A 364 -8.29 31.71 -13.98
#